data_AF-A0A7L3LYI5-F1
#
_entry.id   AF-A0A7L3LYI5-F1
#
_cell.length_a   1.000
_cell.length_b   1.000
_cell.length_c   1.000
_cell.angle_alpha   90.00
_cell.angle_beta   90.00
_cell.angle_gamma   90.00
#
_symmetry.space_group_name_H-M   'P 1'
#
loop_
_entity.id
_entity.type
_entity.pdbx_description
1 polymer ?
#
loop_
_entity_poly.entity_id
_entity_poly.type
_entity_poly.pdbx_seq_one_letter_code
_entity_poly.pdbx_strand_id
1 'polypeptide(L)' 'QCGVENIRRAESLNGNPLFSKALAELVSSHLKSEEICSPQLTLCCPLCVNPTCKETKDFFSNQKV' A
#
# COMPACT_ATOMS: atom_id res chain seq x y z
N GLN A 1 28.07 -28.73 -2.49
CA GLN A 1 27.09 -28.74 -1.39
C GLN A 1 27.21 -27.40 -0.66
N CYS A 2 26.13 -26.68 -0.37
CA CYS A 2 26.21 -25.26 0.02
C CYS A 2 26.36 -24.99 1.53
N GLY A 3 26.35 -26.02 2.39
CA GLY A 3 26.76 -25.89 3.79
C GLY A 3 25.87 -25.02 4.70
N VAL A 4 24.59 -24.81 4.37
CA VAL A 4 23.72 -23.98 5.22
C VAL A 4 23.29 -24.76 6.47
N GLU A 5 23.43 -24.15 7.64
CA GLU A 5 23.12 -24.79 8.93
C GLU A 5 21.71 -24.47 9.42
N ASN A 6 21.26 -23.22 9.23
CA ASN A 6 19.96 -22.77 9.71
C ASN A 6 19.35 -21.74 8.75
N ILE A 7 18.09 -21.98 8.38
CA ILE A 7 17.24 -21.01 7.70
C ILE A 7 15.97 -20.89 8.54
N ARG A 8 15.64 -19.68 8.99
CA ARG A 8 14.42 -19.39 9.73
C ARG A 8 13.67 -18.24 9.09
N ARG A 9 12.38 -18.15 9.40
CA ARG A 9 11.48 -17.09 8.95
C ARG A 9 10.82 -16.47 10.17
N ALA A 10 10.76 -15.14 10.21
CA ALA A 10 10.01 -14.44 11.23
C ALA A 10 8.51 -14.80 11.15
N GLU A 11 7.81 -14.62 12.26
CA GLU A 11 6.34 -14.75 12.25
C GLU A 11 5.72 -13.67 11.35
N SER A 12 4.61 -14.04 10.72
CA SER A 12 3.76 -13.06 10.03
C SER A 12 3.10 -12.12 11.06
N LEU A 13 2.60 -10.97 10.62
CA LEU A 13 2.06 -9.94 11.52
C LEU A 13 0.84 -10.43 12.35
N ASN A 14 0.06 -11.38 11.82
CA ASN A 14 -0.99 -12.13 12.53
C ASN A 14 -1.90 -11.22 13.38
N GLY A 15 -2.22 -11.66 14.61
CA GLY A 15 -3.02 -10.93 15.58
C GLY A 15 -2.20 -9.99 16.48
N ASN A 16 -1.05 -9.51 16.02
CA ASN A 16 -0.24 -8.59 16.82
C ASN A 16 -1.02 -7.29 17.07
N PRO A 17 -1.31 -6.91 18.34
CA PRO A 17 -2.11 -5.72 18.64
C PRO A 17 -1.49 -4.42 18.13
N LEU A 18 -0.16 -4.37 17.99
CA LEU A 18 0.53 -3.23 17.40
C LEU A 18 0.20 -3.07 15.92
N PHE A 19 -0.01 -4.17 15.19
CA PHE A 19 -0.38 -4.11 13.77
C PHE A 19 -1.79 -3.53 13.59
N SER A 20 -2.75 -3.96 14.42
CA SER A 20 -4.10 -3.37 14.41
C SER A 20 -4.08 -1.88 14.76
N LYS A 21 -3.25 -1.46 15.73
CA LYS A 21 -3.04 -0.05 16.06
C LYS A 21 -2.47 0.74 14.87
N ALA A 22 -1.48 0.17 14.16
CA ALA A 22 -0.90 0.79 12.99
C ALA A 22 -1.92 0.97 11.84
N LEU A 23 -2.80 -0.02 11.62
CA LEU A 23 -3.90 0.11 10.64
C LEU A 23 -4.85 1.26 11.02
N ALA A 24 -5.21 1.38 12.30
CA ALA A 24 -6.05 2.47 12.79
C ALA A 24 -5.37 3.84 12.63
N GLU A 25 -4.08 3.93 12.91
CA GLU A 25 -3.28 5.16 12.73
C GLU A 25 -3.17 5.56 11.25
N LEU A 26 -3.00 4.61 10.34
CA LEU A 26 -2.96 4.86 8.89
C LEU A 26 -4.27 5.51 8.41
N VAL A 27 -5.43 4.94 8.79
CA VAL A 27 -6.74 5.50 8.44
C VAL A 27 -6.95 6.87 9.10
N SER A 28 -6.61 7.02 10.39
CA SER A 28 -6.74 8.31 11.07
C SER A 28 -5.90 9.40 10.41
N SER A 29 -4.69 9.08 9.99
CA SER A 29 -3.79 10.02 9.32
C SER A 29 -4.31 10.39 7.93
N HIS A 30 -4.79 9.42 7.16
CA HIS A 30 -5.39 9.65 5.84
C HIS A 30 -6.60 10.58 5.93
N LEU A 31 -7.54 10.32 6.85
CA LEU A 31 -8.72 11.17 7.06
C LEU A 31 -8.35 12.62 7.44
N LYS A 32 -7.30 12.80 8.25
CA LYS A 32 -6.81 14.13 8.65
C LYS A 32 -6.08 14.88 7.55
N SER A 33 -5.46 14.15 6.61
CA SER A 33 -4.67 14.73 5.53
C SER A 33 -5.51 15.34 4.40
N GLU A 34 -6.78 14.93 4.29
CA GLU A 34 -7.66 15.24 3.15
C GLU A 34 -7.10 14.81 1.78
N GLU A 35 -6.01 14.05 1.75
CA GLU A 35 -5.45 13.48 0.52
C GLU A 35 -6.36 12.36 0.02
N ILE A 36 -6.74 12.39 -1.26
CA ILE A 36 -7.54 11.32 -1.85
C ILE A 36 -6.70 10.07 -2.16
N CYS A 37 -5.44 10.25 -2.57
CA CYS A 37 -4.52 9.16 -2.86
C CYS A 37 -3.07 9.64 -2.77
N SER A 38 -2.13 8.70 -2.70
CA SER A 38 -0.70 9.05 -2.67
C SER A 38 -0.24 9.63 -4.01
N PRO A 39 0.79 10.50 -4.02
CA PRO A 39 1.38 11.02 -5.25
C PRO A 39 1.85 9.91 -6.21
N GLN A 40 2.34 8.79 -5.66
CA GLN A 40 2.80 7.65 -6.45
C GLN A 40 1.67 6.99 -7.23
N LEU A 41 0.43 6.98 -6.72
CA LEU A 41 -0.68 6.38 -7.46
C LEU A 41 -0.92 7.12 -8.78
N THR A 42 -0.65 8.42 -8.85
CA THR A 42 -0.87 9.22 -10.08
C THR A 42 0.07 8.84 -11.24
N LEU A 43 1.15 8.09 -10.96
CA LEU A 43 2.13 7.66 -11.96
C LEU A 43 1.80 6.24 -12.48
N CYS A 44 1.63 6.10 -13.79
CA CYS A 44 1.60 4.78 -14.43
C CYS A 44 3.00 4.16 -14.54
N CYS A 45 3.07 2.83 -14.54
CA CYS A 45 4.32 2.13 -14.86
C CYS A 45 4.83 2.57 -16.26
N PRO A 46 6.15 2.69 -16.47
CA PRO A 46 6.70 3.23 -17.73
C PRO A 46 6.27 2.49 -19.00
N LEU A 47 5.95 1.20 -18.90
CA LEU A 47 5.51 0.34 -20.00
C LEU A 47 4.13 -0.26 -19.73
N CYS A 48 3.26 0.49 -19.06
CA CYS A 48 1.91 0.04 -18.75
C CYS A 48 1.09 -0.15 -20.05
N VAL A 49 0.63 -1.36 -20.29
CA VAL A 49 -0.26 -1.70 -21.43
C VAL A 49 -1.71 -1.97 -21.00
N ASN A 50 -2.00 -1.94 -19.70
CA ASN A 50 -3.34 -2.12 -19.17
C ASN A 50 -4.07 -0.76 -19.08
N PRO A 51 -5.12 -0.51 -19.88
CA PRO A 51 -5.84 0.77 -19.86
C PRO A 51 -6.54 1.05 -18.52
N THR A 52 -7.03 0.00 -17.84
CA THR A 52 -7.72 0.13 -16.55
C THR A 52 -6.82 0.72 -15.46
N CYS A 53 -5.50 0.58 -15.59
CA CYS A 53 -4.56 1.22 -14.67
C CYS A 53 -4.63 2.74 -14.72
N LYS A 54 -4.90 3.36 -15.87
CA LYS A 54 -5.05 4.82 -15.97
C LYS A 54 -6.44 5.24 -15.49
N GLU A 55 -7.47 4.52 -15.91
CA GLU A 55 -8.86 4.75 -15.47
C GLU A 55 -8.99 4.72 -13.94
N THR A 56 -8.35 3.75 -13.28
CA THR A 56 -8.36 3.63 -11.81
C THR A 56 -7.68 4.84 -11.14
N LYS A 57 -6.57 5.33 -11.70
CA LYS A 57 -5.89 6.52 -11.16
C LYS A 57 -6.76 7.76 -11.29
N ASP A 58 -7.34 7.95 -12.48
CA ASP A 58 -8.22 9.07 -12.75
C ASP A 58 -9.49 9.00 -11.88
N PHE A 59 -9.99 7.80 -11.59
CA PHE A 59 -11.10 7.61 -10.67
C PHE A 59 -10.79 8.16 -9.28
N PHE A 60 -9.66 7.77 -8.68
CA PHE A 60 -9.31 8.28 -7.35
C PHE A 60 -8.93 9.77 -7.40
N SER A 61 -8.03 10.20 -8.30
CA SER A 61 -7.54 11.59 -8.30
C SER A 61 -8.63 12.65 -8.57
N ASN A 62 -9.79 12.27 -9.11
CA ASN A 62 -10.90 13.19 -9.40
C ASN A 62 -12.06 13.11 -8.40
N GLN A 63 -11.91 12.43 -7.25
CA GLN A 63 -12.96 12.46 -6.22
C GLN A 63 -13.12 13.87 -5.63
N LYS A 64 -14.36 14.20 -5.23
CA LYS A 64 -14.64 15.42 -4.47
C LYS A 64 -14.33 15.14 -2.99
N VAL A 65 -13.45 15.95 -2.39
CA VAL A 65 -13.27 16.02 -0.94
C VAL A 65 -14.36 16.91 -0.35
#